data_AF-A0AAN8QDG8-F1
#
_entry.id   AF-A0AAN8QDG8-F1
#
_cell.length_a   1.000
_cell.length_b   1.000
_cell.length_c   1.000
_cell.angle_alpha   90.00
_cell.angle_beta   90.00
_cell.angle_gamma   90.00
#
_symmetry.space_group_name_H-M   'P 1'
#
loop_
_entity.id
_entity.type
_entity.pdbx_description
1 polymer ?
#
loop_
_entity_poly.entity_id
_entity_poly.type
_entity_poly.pdbx_seq_one_letter_code
_entity_poly.pdbx_strand_id
1 'polypeptide(L)'
;MQNKLCWQGAWLRGKGFTVNCPGGHEGCTANLPVHAPLSEYDMAKSIGTELALQNVLIKYATTDGDGRSAAGIEDSLKILHPMCSVERLADPSHLAATQFRHCYNAKFSDEMFPGKTRLDKGKVKKILSQDVKARCSLIMTTCTLFENHCGNTEEMRKCLPKVLESTIRCYDGDCSKSKCRSHSVVCPGGITNNWWNRSMYLASNKVDSLNMNENNKSILSEILKIRISEAALEKNKFQTNTQKCEAINRSLSVSLPKNVNYGRNAMGRLSSTILRSNGGIKNATEQKAKLLGAPLSPKTRYSLRQTTLYRITAIVNKQDIQMQAIAIHPPFALILV
;
A
#
# COMPACT_ATOMS: atom_id res chain seq x y z
N MET A 1 14.23 -13.28 -19.45
CA MET A 1 13.39 -13.47 -18.25
C MET A 1 13.76 -14.78 -17.54
N GLN A 2 13.98 -14.75 -16.22
CA GLN A 2 14.29 -15.95 -15.41
C GLN A 2 13.05 -16.86 -15.32
N ASN A 3 13.19 -18.14 -15.66
CA ASN A 3 12.10 -19.11 -15.67
C ASN A 3 12.59 -20.48 -15.20
N LYS A 4 11.98 -21.00 -14.13
CA LYS A 4 12.22 -22.35 -13.61
C LYS A 4 11.19 -23.36 -14.09
N LEU A 5 10.08 -22.89 -14.68
CA LEU A 5 8.96 -23.72 -15.03
C LEU A 5 9.12 -24.24 -16.45
N CYS A 6 9.06 -25.56 -16.57
CA CYS A 6 8.91 -26.25 -17.83
C CYS A 6 7.75 -27.23 -17.75
N TRP A 7 6.61 -26.86 -18.36
CA TRP A 7 5.41 -27.69 -18.41
C TRP A 7 5.66 -29.03 -19.12
N GLN A 8 6.43 -29.00 -20.22
CA GLN A 8 6.80 -30.20 -20.96
C GLN A 8 7.72 -31.12 -20.14
N GLY A 9 8.70 -30.56 -19.43
CA GLY A 9 9.54 -31.32 -18.51
C GLY A 9 8.75 -31.92 -17.33
N ALA A 10 7.76 -31.19 -16.81
CA ALA A 10 6.85 -31.71 -15.78
C ALA A 10 5.97 -32.86 -16.31
N TRP A 11 5.45 -32.74 -17.53
CA TRP A 11 4.68 -33.78 -18.19
C TRP A 11 5.53 -35.04 -18.45
N LEU A 12 6.77 -34.88 -18.93
CA LEU A 12 7.71 -35.98 -19.17
C LEU A 12 8.07 -36.72 -17.87
N ARG A 13 8.30 -36.01 -16.75
CA ARG A 13 8.48 -36.63 -15.43
C ARG A 13 7.25 -37.44 -15.00
N GLY A 14 6.04 -36.91 -15.25
CA GLY A 14 4.79 -37.62 -15.00
C GLY A 14 4.62 -38.91 -15.82
N LYS A 15 5.35 -39.04 -16.94
CA LYS A 15 5.40 -40.25 -17.78
C LYS A 15 6.54 -41.22 -17.41
N GLY A 16 7.31 -40.92 -16.35
CA GLY A 16 8.41 -41.75 -15.88
C GLY A 16 9.77 -41.44 -16.51
N PHE A 17 9.89 -40.39 -17.32
CA PHE A 17 11.17 -39.98 -17.90
C PHE A 17 12.01 -39.18 -16.89
N THR A 18 13.29 -39.48 -16.82
CA THR A 18 14.26 -38.81 -15.93
C THR A 18 14.68 -37.46 -16.53
N VAL A 19 13.87 -36.43 -16.30
CA VAL A 19 14.09 -35.08 -16.83
C VAL A 19 14.33 -34.06 -15.71
N ASN A 20 15.56 -33.56 -15.61
CA ASN A 20 15.99 -32.53 -14.66
C ASN A 20 16.35 -31.24 -15.41
N CYS A 21 15.35 -30.49 -15.89
CA CYS A 21 15.57 -29.29 -16.69
C CYS A 21 16.22 -28.16 -15.87
N PRO A 22 17.28 -27.52 -16.40
CA PRO A 22 17.26 -26.63 -17.57
C PRO A 22 18.03 -27.19 -18.78
N GLY A 23 17.34 -27.23 -19.91
CA GLY A 23 17.87 -27.56 -21.24
C GLY A 23 17.89 -29.04 -21.64
N GLY A 24 17.75 -29.99 -20.71
CA GLY A 24 17.90 -31.44 -20.96
C GLY A 24 16.79 -32.12 -21.80
N HIS A 25 15.99 -31.38 -22.58
CA HIS A 25 15.05 -31.92 -23.56
C HIS A 25 14.62 -30.84 -24.56
N GLU A 26 14.15 -31.27 -25.74
CA GLU A 26 13.59 -30.38 -26.75
C GLU A 26 12.35 -29.65 -26.23
N GLY A 27 12.24 -28.34 -26.50
CA GLY A 27 11.16 -27.50 -26.00
C GLY A 27 11.27 -27.10 -24.52
N CYS A 28 12.44 -27.30 -23.87
CA CYS A 28 12.62 -26.87 -22.49
C CYS A 28 12.54 -25.34 -22.35
N THR A 29 11.54 -24.87 -21.60
CA THR A 29 11.33 -23.43 -21.31
C THR A 29 12.03 -22.96 -20.03
N ALA A 30 12.56 -23.88 -19.21
CA ALA A 30 13.28 -23.53 -17.99
C ALA A 30 14.73 -23.16 -18.32
N ASN A 31 15.17 -21.99 -17.88
CA ASN A 31 16.54 -21.48 -18.01
C ASN A 31 17.29 -21.41 -16.69
N LEU A 32 16.61 -21.71 -15.57
CA LEU A 32 17.22 -21.85 -14.26
C LEU A 32 16.88 -23.22 -13.66
N PRO A 33 17.82 -23.85 -12.92
CA PRO A 33 17.53 -25.00 -12.11
C PRO A 33 16.43 -24.70 -11.09
N VAL A 34 15.65 -25.71 -10.70
CA VAL A 34 14.57 -25.58 -9.71
C VAL A 34 15.07 -24.95 -8.40
N HIS A 35 16.26 -25.36 -7.94
CA HIS A 35 16.87 -24.92 -6.69
C HIS A 35 17.62 -23.58 -6.77
N ALA A 36 17.87 -23.04 -7.98
CA ALA A 36 18.60 -21.78 -8.11
C ALA A 36 17.77 -20.63 -7.52
N PRO A 37 18.32 -19.74 -6.69
CA PRO A 37 17.55 -18.60 -6.19
C PRO A 37 17.09 -17.70 -7.35
N LEU A 38 15.87 -17.17 -7.27
CA LEU A 38 15.44 -16.09 -8.16
C LEU A 38 16.04 -14.78 -7.66
N SER A 39 16.49 -13.94 -8.59
CA SER A 39 17.11 -12.66 -8.27
C SER A 39 16.17 -11.54 -8.67
N GLU A 40 15.62 -10.82 -7.69
CA GLU A 40 14.79 -9.63 -7.92
C GLU A 40 15.51 -8.61 -8.80
N TYR A 41 16.79 -8.39 -8.52
CA TYR A 41 17.63 -7.48 -9.28
C TYR A 41 17.71 -7.88 -10.76
N ASP A 42 18.00 -9.15 -11.08
CA ASP A 42 18.14 -9.59 -12.47
C ASP A 42 16.80 -9.65 -13.22
N MET A 43 15.72 -9.99 -12.51
CA MET A 43 14.37 -9.91 -13.06
C MET A 43 14.00 -8.48 -13.40
N ALA A 44 14.23 -7.55 -12.47
CA ALA A 44 13.93 -6.14 -12.66
C ALA A 44 14.82 -5.50 -13.73
N LYS A 45 16.09 -5.92 -13.83
CA LYS A 45 16.99 -5.54 -14.92
C LYS A 45 16.47 -5.99 -16.29
N SER A 46 15.99 -7.23 -16.38
CA SER A 46 15.38 -7.73 -17.64
C SER A 46 14.16 -6.91 -18.03
N ILE A 47 13.28 -6.61 -17.08
CA ILE A 47 12.07 -5.78 -17.29
C ILE A 47 12.49 -4.37 -17.74
N GLY A 48 13.45 -3.75 -17.06
CA GLY A 48 13.90 -2.42 -17.40
C GLY A 48 14.57 -2.35 -18.78
N THR A 49 15.30 -3.39 -19.20
CA THR A 49 15.83 -3.49 -20.58
C THR A 49 14.71 -3.51 -21.63
N GLU A 50 13.68 -4.35 -21.43
CA GLU A 50 12.55 -4.43 -22.37
C GLU A 50 11.83 -3.07 -22.52
N LEU A 51 11.69 -2.34 -21.42
CA LEU A 51 11.03 -1.04 -21.40
C LEU A 51 11.90 0.07 -21.98
N ALA A 52 13.20 0.03 -21.71
CA ALA A 52 14.17 0.94 -22.32
C ALA A 52 14.17 0.81 -23.85
N LEU A 53 14.09 -0.42 -24.37
CA LEU A 53 13.96 -0.69 -25.81
C LEU A 53 12.66 -0.13 -26.40
N GLN A 54 11.61 -0.02 -25.59
CA GLN A 54 10.33 0.60 -25.97
C GLN A 54 10.32 2.12 -25.73
N ASN A 55 11.47 2.71 -25.39
CA ASN A 55 11.62 4.13 -25.07
C ASN A 55 10.73 4.60 -23.91
N VAL A 56 10.47 3.71 -22.94
CA VAL A 56 9.71 3.99 -21.72
C VAL A 56 10.68 4.27 -20.58
N LEU A 57 10.66 5.50 -20.09
CA LEU A 57 11.48 5.92 -18.95
C LEU A 57 10.73 5.72 -17.64
N ILE A 58 11.43 5.14 -16.67
CA ILE A 58 10.91 4.88 -15.32
C ILE A 58 11.60 5.85 -14.38
N LYS A 59 10.81 6.64 -13.66
CA LYS A 59 11.33 7.59 -12.66
C LYS A 59 11.22 7.05 -11.24
N TYR A 60 10.19 6.27 -10.97
CA TYR A 60 9.91 5.73 -9.64
C TYR A 60 9.57 4.25 -9.72
N ALA A 61 10.11 3.48 -8.78
CA ALA A 61 9.79 2.08 -8.58
C ALA A 61 9.40 1.87 -7.12
N THR A 62 8.18 1.40 -6.84
CA THR A 62 7.84 1.02 -5.47
C THR A 62 8.10 -0.46 -5.29
N THR A 63 8.76 -0.79 -4.20
CA THR A 63 9.13 -2.16 -3.85
C THR A 63 8.71 -2.42 -2.41
N ASP A 64 8.56 -3.69 -2.06
CA ASP A 64 8.55 -4.07 -0.65
C ASP A 64 9.95 -3.87 -0.02
N GLY A 65 9.99 -3.95 1.31
CA GLY A 65 11.20 -4.02 2.16
C GLY A 65 12.51 -3.46 1.58
N ASP A 66 13.53 -4.32 1.56
CA ASP A 66 14.89 -4.05 1.06
C ASP A 66 15.08 -4.52 -0.39
N GLY A 67 14.00 -4.52 -1.18
CA GLY A 67 14.01 -5.02 -2.56
C GLY A 67 15.04 -4.30 -3.44
N ARG A 68 15.77 -5.09 -4.24
CA ARG A 68 16.82 -4.57 -5.16
C ARG A 68 16.28 -4.31 -6.57
N SER A 69 14.97 -4.43 -6.78
CA SER A 69 14.34 -4.27 -8.09
C SER A 69 14.56 -2.88 -8.69
N ALA A 70 14.48 -1.82 -7.87
CA ALA A 70 14.70 -0.44 -8.34
C ALA A 70 16.12 -0.25 -8.89
N ALA A 71 17.13 -0.82 -8.23
CA ALA A 71 18.52 -0.77 -8.69
C ALA A 71 18.71 -1.56 -10.00
N GLY A 72 18.08 -2.73 -10.13
CA GLY A 72 18.13 -3.51 -11.38
C GLY A 72 17.54 -2.76 -12.57
N ILE A 73 16.40 -2.09 -12.36
CA ILE A 73 15.79 -1.23 -13.39
C ILE A 73 16.73 -0.07 -13.74
N GLU A 74 17.26 0.62 -12.74
CA GLU A 74 18.15 1.77 -12.96
C GLU A 74 19.37 1.39 -13.81
N ASP A 75 20.03 0.29 -13.47
CA ASP A 75 21.20 -0.20 -14.19
C ASP A 75 20.88 -0.57 -15.63
N SER A 76 19.68 -1.08 -15.91
CA SER A 76 19.25 -1.36 -17.28
C SER A 76 18.93 -0.09 -18.09
N LEU A 77 18.32 0.91 -17.46
CA LEU A 77 17.95 2.16 -18.13
C LEU A 77 19.17 3.01 -18.45
N LYS A 78 20.17 3.04 -17.56
CA LYS A 78 21.42 3.79 -17.76
C LYS A 78 22.21 3.37 -19.00
N ILE A 79 22.01 2.14 -19.49
CA ILE A 79 22.66 1.65 -20.72
C ILE A 79 22.21 2.46 -21.94
N LEU A 80 20.91 2.71 -22.08
CA LEU A 80 20.34 3.46 -23.22
C LEU A 80 20.11 4.94 -22.90
N HIS A 81 19.93 5.27 -21.62
CA HIS A 81 19.64 6.61 -21.13
C HIS A 81 20.49 6.91 -19.88
N PRO A 82 21.77 7.31 -20.04
CA PRO A 82 22.70 7.49 -18.93
C PRO A 82 22.27 8.51 -17.85
N MET A 83 21.43 9.48 -18.23
CA MET A 83 20.89 10.51 -17.32
C MET A 83 19.65 10.05 -16.53
N CYS A 84 19.16 8.83 -16.77
CA CYS A 84 17.99 8.30 -16.09
C CYS A 84 18.36 7.87 -14.67
N SER A 85 17.56 8.31 -13.69
CA SER A 85 17.66 7.93 -12.28
C SER A 85 16.31 7.38 -11.85
N VAL A 86 16.34 6.21 -11.20
CA VAL A 86 15.14 5.56 -10.68
C VAL A 86 15.12 5.70 -9.17
N GLU A 87 14.11 6.38 -8.64
CA GLU A 87 13.94 6.53 -7.20
C GLU A 87 13.09 5.39 -6.62
N ARG A 88 13.59 4.77 -5.56
CA ARG A 88 12.88 3.70 -4.84
C ARG A 88 11.85 4.29 -3.87
N LEU A 89 10.60 3.90 -4.06
CA LEU A 89 9.50 4.16 -3.13
C LEU A 89 9.24 2.91 -2.29
N ALA A 90 8.68 3.13 -1.10
CA ALA A 90 8.35 2.07 -0.16
C ALA A 90 6.85 1.78 -0.20
N ASP A 91 6.48 0.51 -0.05
CA ASP A 91 5.07 0.15 0.09
C ASP A 91 4.52 0.56 1.48
N PRO A 92 3.50 1.42 1.53
CA PRO A 92 2.86 1.85 2.79
C PRO A 92 2.35 0.69 3.65
N SER A 93 1.90 -0.41 3.04
CA SER A 93 1.35 -1.58 3.73
C SER A 93 2.44 -2.33 4.49
N HIS A 94 3.58 -2.55 3.84
CA HIS A 94 4.73 -3.21 4.42
C HIS A 94 5.41 -2.34 5.49
N LEU A 95 5.47 -1.02 5.27
CA LEU A 95 5.92 -0.08 6.30
C LEU A 95 4.99 -0.08 7.52
N ALA A 96 3.68 -0.14 7.33
CA ALA A 96 2.72 -0.24 8.42
C ALA A 96 2.89 -1.54 9.23
N ALA A 97 3.12 -2.67 8.56
CA ALA A 97 3.44 -3.93 9.23
C ALA A 97 4.77 -3.88 9.99
N THR A 98 5.77 -3.19 9.43
CA THR A 98 7.06 -2.97 10.09
C THR A 98 6.91 -2.10 11.34
N GLN A 99 6.20 -0.97 11.25
CA GLN A 99 5.90 -0.12 12.40
C GLN A 99 5.19 -0.88 13.52
N PHE A 100 4.19 -1.72 13.18
CA PHE A 100 3.53 -2.58 14.15
C PHE A 100 4.53 -3.49 14.89
N ARG A 101 5.43 -4.16 14.15
CA ARG A 101 6.46 -5.04 14.74
C ARG A 101 7.41 -4.27 15.65
N HIS A 102 7.87 -3.09 15.22
CA HIS A 102 8.73 -2.24 16.04
C HIS A 102 8.03 -1.81 17.34
N CYS A 103 6.77 -1.37 17.27
CA CYS A 103 6.00 -1.02 18.45
C CYS A 103 5.78 -2.20 19.39
N TYR A 104 5.41 -3.36 18.82
CA TYR A 104 5.14 -4.56 19.60
C TYR A 104 6.39 -5.13 20.28
N ASN A 105 7.57 -4.97 19.67
CA ASN A 105 8.84 -5.45 20.21
C ASN A 105 9.60 -4.40 21.03
N ALA A 106 9.15 -3.14 21.05
CA ALA A 106 9.82 -2.07 21.77
C ALA A 106 9.87 -2.31 23.29
N LYS A 107 10.95 -1.86 23.93
CA LYS A 107 11.19 -2.01 25.37
C LYS A 107 10.61 -0.82 26.15
N PHE A 108 9.27 -0.74 26.19
CA PHE A 108 8.57 0.21 27.06
C PHE A 108 8.70 -0.19 28.54
N SER A 109 8.48 0.76 29.45
CA SER A 109 8.40 0.45 30.88
C SER A 109 7.19 -0.44 31.20
N ASP A 110 7.36 -1.34 32.19
CA ASP A 110 6.28 -2.24 32.61
C ASP A 110 5.08 -1.47 33.21
N GLU A 111 5.32 -0.29 33.77
CA GLU A 111 4.29 0.58 34.35
C GLU A 111 3.43 1.28 33.29
N MET A 112 3.89 1.35 32.03
CA MET A 112 3.18 2.04 30.95
C MET A 112 1.81 1.46 30.68
N PHE A 113 1.70 0.14 30.73
CA PHE A 113 0.50 -0.58 30.33
C PHE A 113 -0.35 -0.94 31.56
N PRO A 114 -1.65 -0.56 31.58
CA PRO A 114 -2.56 -1.00 32.62
C PRO A 114 -2.73 -2.53 32.58
N GLY A 115 -2.78 -3.15 33.75
CA GLY A 115 -2.99 -4.59 33.89
C GLY A 115 -2.23 -5.20 35.07
N LYS A 116 -2.82 -6.23 35.69
CA LYS A 116 -2.22 -6.92 36.84
C LYS A 116 -1.16 -7.94 36.40
N THR A 117 -1.39 -8.62 35.27
CA THR A 117 -0.50 -9.67 34.78
C THR A 117 0.32 -9.22 33.57
N ARG A 118 1.47 -9.87 33.34
CA ARG A 118 2.29 -9.65 32.14
C ARG A 118 1.52 -9.94 30.84
N LEU A 119 0.60 -10.90 30.87
CA LEU A 119 -0.25 -11.24 29.73
C LEU A 119 -1.22 -10.11 29.38
N ASP A 120 -1.86 -9.50 30.39
CA ASP A 120 -2.78 -8.39 30.17
C ASP A 120 -2.07 -7.16 29.63
N LYS A 121 -0.90 -6.83 30.21
CA LYS A 121 -0.03 -5.78 29.68
C LYS A 121 0.40 -6.04 28.23
N GLY A 122 0.70 -7.30 27.90
CA GLY A 122 1.01 -7.73 26.54
C GLY A 122 -0.15 -7.54 25.56
N LYS A 123 -1.40 -7.77 25.98
CA LYS A 123 -2.60 -7.50 25.17
C LYS A 123 -2.73 -6.00 24.90
N VAL A 124 -2.59 -5.15 25.92
CA VAL A 124 -2.68 -3.68 25.75
C VAL A 124 -1.57 -3.18 24.83
N LYS A 125 -0.34 -3.70 24.96
CA LYS A 125 0.76 -3.38 24.03
C LYS A 125 0.44 -3.74 22.59
N LYS A 126 -0.17 -4.92 22.36
CA LYS A 126 -0.62 -5.34 21.02
C LYS A 126 -1.69 -4.40 20.47
N ILE A 127 -2.66 -4.02 21.29
CA ILE A 127 -3.73 -3.07 20.93
C ILE A 127 -3.13 -1.71 20.58
N LEU A 128 -2.22 -1.17 21.40
CA LEU A 128 -1.48 0.06 21.10
C LEU A 128 -0.73 -0.04 19.77
N SER A 129 -0.06 -1.16 19.51
CA SER A 129 0.67 -1.37 18.26
C SER A 129 -0.26 -1.35 17.04
N GLN A 130 -1.46 -1.94 17.15
CA GLN A 130 -2.50 -1.87 16.11
C GLN A 130 -3.03 -0.45 15.94
N ASP A 131 -3.27 0.25 17.04
CA ASP A 131 -3.74 1.63 17.03
C ASP A 131 -2.71 2.56 16.40
N VAL A 132 -1.43 2.49 16.79
CA VAL A 132 -0.35 3.30 16.21
C VAL A 132 -0.26 3.06 14.71
N LYS A 133 -0.34 1.79 14.25
CA LYS A 133 -0.38 1.44 12.83
C LYS A 133 -1.55 2.13 12.12
N ALA A 134 -2.76 2.00 12.65
CA ALA A 134 -3.98 2.53 12.05
C ALA A 134 -4.04 4.05 12.11
N ARG A 135 -3.68 4.65 13.24
CA ARG A 135 -3.56 6.09 13.44
C ARG A 135 -2.52 6.68 12.51
N CYS A 136 -1.36 6.07 12.31
CA CYS A 136 -0.38 6.55 11.33
C CYS A 136 -0.90 6.42 9.90
N SER A 137 -1.65 5.35 9.58
CA SER A 137 -2.31 5.24 8.29
C SER A 137 -3.37 6.33 8.10
N LEU A 138 -4.13 6.69 9.14
CA LEU A 138 -5.09 7.79 9.09
C LEU A 138 -4.40 9.14 9.08
N ILE A 139 -3.36 9.37 9.88
CA ILE A 139 -2.59 10.62 9.85
C ILE A 139 -1.95 10.78 8.51
N MET A 140 -1.31 9.74 7.97
CA MET A 140 -0.85 9.77 6.60
C MET A 140 -2.06 10.01 5.74
N THR A 141 -3.07 9.17 5.61
CA THR A 141 -4.22 9.43 4.73
C THR A 141 -4.97 10.76 4.95
N THR A 142 -4.97 11.40 6.11
CA THR A 142 -5.69 12.65 6.41
C THR A 142 -4.78 13.88 6.32
N CYS A 143 -3.49 13.77 6.68
CA CYS A 143 -2.44 14.73 6.29
C CYS A 143 -2.09 14.62 4.80
N THR A 144 -2.28 13.44 4.21
CA THR A 144 -1.91 13.00 2.84
C THR A 144 -3.13 12.74 1.98
N LEU A 145 -4.31 13.10 2.43
CA LEU A 145 -5.26 13.55 1.46
C LEU A 145 -4.66 14.89 1.01
N PHE A 146 -3.93 14.82 -0.10
CA PHE A 146 -4.41 15.36 -1.36
C PHE A 146 -5.75 16.15 -1.33
N GLU A 147 -6.71 15.92 -0.43
CA GLU A 147 -7.84 16.82 -0.19
C GLU A 147 -7.45 18.13 0.52
N ASN A 148 -6.68 18.11 1.60
CA ASN A 148 -6.33 19.34 2.34
C ASN A 148 -5.18 20.09 1.67
N HIS A 149 -4.20 19.36 1.11
CA HIS A 149 -2.97 19.94 0.54
C HIS A 149 -2.71 19.56 -0.92
N CYS A 150 -3.64 18.90 -1.63
CA CYS A 150 -3.48 18.55 -3.07
C CYS A 150 -2.19 17.79 -3.43
N GLY A 151 -1.57 17.09 -2.46
CA GLY A 151 -0.31 16.37 -2.68
C GLY A 151 0.93 17.25 -2.58
N ASN A 152 0.79 18.47 -2.04
CA ASN A 152 1.91 19.37 -1.80
C ASN A 152 2.79 18.84 -0.65
N THR A 153 3.85 18.13 -1.01
CA THR A 153 4.79 17.50 -0.07
C THR A 153 5.53 18.52 0.80
N GLU A 154 5.73 19.76 0.33
CA GLU A 154 6.41 20.82 1.09
C GLU A 154 5.60 21.31 2.29
N GLU A 155 4.30 21.53 2.10
CA GLU A 155 3.42 21.96 3.20
C GLU A 155 3.26 20.83 4.23
N MET A 156 3.15 19.60 3.75
CA MET A 156 3.08 18.42 4.60
C MET A 156 4.34 18.29 5.46
N ARG A 157 5.53 18.49 4.87
CA ARG A 157 6.81 18.48 5.57
C ARG A 157 6.85 19.48 6.73
N LYS A 158 6.34 20.69 6.53
CA LYS A 158 6.30 21.74 7.58
C LYS A 158 5.35 21.40 8.73
N CYS A 159 4.25 20.69 8.45
CA CYS A 159 3.25 20.34 9.46
C CYS A 159 3.60 19.08 10.26
N LEU A 160 4.29 18.11 9.64
CA LEU A 160 4.59 16.79 10.22
C LEU A 160 5.18 16.84 11.65
N PRO A 161 6.17 17.69 11.98
CA PRO A 161 6.72 17.74 13.34
C PRO A 161 5.67 18.06 14.41
N LYS A 162 4.76 19.00 14.13
CA LYS A 162 3.68 19.39 15.05
C LYS A 162 2.62 18.29 15.18
N VAL A 163 2.38 17.54 14.10
CA VAL A 163 1.50 16.38 14.11
C VAL A 163 2.08 15.24 14.95
N LEU A 164 3.39 15.00 14.86
CA LEU A 164 4.09 14.02 15.67
C LEU A 164 4.01 14.36 17.16
N GLU A 165 4.35 15.61 17.53
CA GLU A 165 4.31 16.08 18.92
C GLU A 165 2.90 15.99 19.51
N SER A 166 1.88 16.46 18.77
CA SER A 166 0.49 16.37 19.22
C SER A 166 0.01 14.92 19.33
N THR A 167 0.47 14.03 18.45
CA THR A 167 0.13 12.60 18.51
C THR A 167 0.64 11.94 19.78
N ILE A 168 1.90 12.19 20.15
CA ILE A 168 2.51 11.69 21.39
C ILE A 168 1.75 12.23 22.60
N ARG A 169 1.45 13.54 22.64
CA ARG A 169 0.67 14.15 23.73
C ARG A 169 -0.73 13.57 23.84
N CYS A 170 -1.44 13.37 22.74
CA CYS A 170 -2.78 12.78 22.82
C CYS A 170 -2.69 11.33 23.40
N TYR A 171 -1.60 10.56 23.18
CA TYR A 171 -1.33 9.25 23.84
C TYR A 171 -0.86 9.35 25.30
N ASP A 172 -0.40 10.51 25.74
CA ASP A 172 -0.04 10.83 27.13
C ASP A 172 -1.26 11.21 27.98
N GLY A 173 -2.43 11.24 27.36
CA GLY A 173 -3.67 11.72 27.99
C GLY A 173 -3.92 13.22 27.81
N ASP A 174 -2.95 14.00 27.31
CA ASP A 174 -3.16 15.42 26.97
C ASP A 174 -3.88 15.54 25.62
N CYS A 175 -5.20 15.32 25.66
CA CYS A 175 -6.12 15.58 24.55
C CYS A 175 -6.73 17.00 24.63
N SER A 176 -5.96 17.99 25.09
CA SER A 176 -6.46 19.37 25.20
C SER A 176 -6.99 19.89 23.85
N LYS A 177 -8.18 20.52 23.91
CA LYS A 177 -8.91 20.98 22.74
C LYS A 177 -8.15 22.04 21.94
N SER A 178 -7.28 22.83 22.57
CA SER A 178 -6.45 23.82 21.87
C SER A 178 -5.36 23.15 21.02
N LYS A 179 -4.63 22.18 21.56
CA LYS A 179 -3.49 21.56 20.87
C LYS A 179 -3.91 20.49 19.87
N CYS A 180 -4.78 19.55 20.24
CA CYS A 180 -5.20 18.52 19.27
C CYS A 180 -6.06 19.15 18.14
N ARG A 181 -6.80 20.27 18.35
CA ARG A 181 -7.49 21.00 17.25
C ARG A 181 -6.57 21.76 16.30
N SER A 182 -5.49 22.35 16.82
CA SER A 182 -4.57 23.15 15.98
C SER A 182 -3.57 22.29 15.20
N HIS A 183 -3.16 21.14 15.75
CA HIS A 183 -2.02 20.39 15.22
C HIS A 183 -2.27 18.90 15.00
N SER A 184 -3.31 18.32 15.60
CA SER A 184 -3.65 16.93 15.30
C SER A 184 -4.65 16.88 14.15
N VAL A 185 -4.37 16.00 13.20
CA VAL A 185 -5.15 15.91 11.96
C VAL A 185 -6.31 14.92 12.07
N VAL A 186 -6.22 13.98 13.02
CA VAL A 186 -7.21 12.88 13.17
C VAL A 186 -7.98 12.93 14.48
N CYS A 187 -7.48 13.67 15.48
CA CYS A 187 -8.12 13.85 16.78
C CYS A 187 -8.54 15.31 16.95
N PRO A 188 -9.86 15.61 17.09
CA PRO A 188 -10.35 16.98 17.29
C PRO A 188 -10.12 17.51 18.72
N GLY A 189 -9.80 16.62 19.67
CA GLY A 189 -9.54 16.95 21.07
C GLY A 189 -10.78 17.17 21.92
N GLY A 190 -10.58 17.38 23.22
CA GLY A 190 -11.63 17.54 24.23
C GLY A 190 -11.81 16.32 25.12
N ILE A 191 -12.82 16.35 25.98
CA ILE A 191 -13.05 15.29 26.99
C ILE A 191 -13.80 14.10 26.38
N THR A 192 -14.82 14.36 25.56
CA THR A 192 -15.69 13.30 25.00
C THR A 192 -15.26 12.86 23.61
N ASN A 193 -14.72 13.76 22.79
CA ASN A 193 -14.35 13.52 21.38
C ASN A 193 -12.83 13.38 21.17
N ASN A 194 -12.14 12.76 22.14
CA ASN A 194 -10.71 12.51 22.07
C ASN A 194 -10.36 11.23 21.28
N TRP A 195 -9.06 11.00 21.09
CA TRP A 195 -8.57 9.83 20.38
C TRP A 195 -8.92 8.51 21.07
N TRP A 196 -8.89 8.47 22.41
CA TRP A 196 -9.18 7.27 23.21
C TRP A 196 -10.58 6.73 22.95
N ASN A 197 -11.57 7.60 22.82
CA ASN A 197 -12.97 7.23 22.54
C ASN A 197 -13.25 6.98 21.06
N ARG A 198 -12.47 7.57 20.16
CA ARG A 198 -12.68 7.49 18.71
C ARG A 198 -11.90 6.36 18.05
N SER A 199 -10.78 5.96 18.63
CA SER A 199 -9.93 4.91 18.08
C SER A 199 -10.70 3.60 17.98
N MET A 200 -10.68 2.98 16.80
CA MET A 200 -11.25 1.65 16.58
C MET A 200 -10.61 0.58 17.48
N TYR A 201 -9.34 0.75 17.85
CA TYR A 201 -8.62 -0.26 18.63
C TYR A 201 -8.69 0.03 20.13
N LEU A 202 -8.43 1.26 20.56
CA LEU A 202 -8.43 1.61 21.98
C LEU A 202 -9.86 1.59 22.55
N ALA A 203 -10.81 2.24 21.88
CA ALA A 203 -12.19 2.34 22.38
C ALA A 203 -12.87 0.96 22.44
N SER A 204 -12.74 0.15 21.38
CA SER A 204 -13.35 -1.19 21.33
C SER A 204 -12.76 -2.15 22.37
N ASN A 205 -11.52 -1.92 22.83
CA ASN A 205 -10.89 -2.71 23.87
C ASN A 205 -10.90 -2.02 25.25
N LYS A 206 -11.64 -0.91 25.40
CA LYS A 206 -11.77 -0.15 26.66
C LYS A 206 -10.42 0.26 27.27
N VAL A 207 -9.46 0.63 26.42
CA VAL A 207 -8.18 1.21 26.85
C VAL A 207 -8.36 2.72 26.83
N ASP A 208 -8.33 3.35 28.00
CA ASP A 208 -8.62 4.77 28.20
C ASP A 208 -7.38 5.61 28.59
N SER A 209 -6.29 4.95 29.00
CA SER A 209 -5.10 5.61 29.51
C SER A 209 -3.84 4.75 29.38
N LEU A 210 -2.69 5.41 29.31
CA LEU A 210 -1.35 4.82 29.38
C LEU A 210 -0.50 5.67 30.32
N ASN A 211 0.34 5.04 31.13
CA ASN A 211 1.23 5.74 32.06
C ASN A 211 2.60 5.97 31.40
N MET A 212 2.69 6.94 30.49
CA MET A 212 3.93 7.18 29.78
C MET A 212 4.92 8.00 30.61
N ASN A 213 6.16 7.51 30.74
CA ASN A 213 7.29 8.33 31.15
C ASN A 213 8.02 8.93 29.92
N GLU A 214 9.00 9.79 30.15
CA GLU A 214 9.75 10.44 29.07
C GLU A 214 10.49 9.45 28.16
N ASN A 215 10.98 8.33 28.70
CA ASN A 215 11.59 7.28 27.90
C ASN A 215 10.58 6.61 26.95
N ASN A 216 9.37 6.32 27.44
CA ASN A 216 8.29 5.75 26.62
C ASN A 216 7.87 6.72 25.51
N LYS A 217 7.82 8.03 25.80
CA LYS A 217 7.55 9.08 24.79
C LYS A 217 8.61 9.10 23.70
N SER A 218 9.89 8.99 24.08
CA SER A 218 11.01 8.94 23.13
C SER A 218 10.94 7.69 22.24
N ILE A 219 10.69 6.51 22.83
CA ILE A 219 10.49 5.26 22.08
C ILE A 219 9.31 5.38 21.11
N LEU A 220 8.18 5.91 21.56
CA LEU A 220 6.99 6.10 20.72
C LEU A 220 7.26 7.10 19.59
N SER A 221 7.98 8.18 19.86
CA SER A 221 8.43 9.16 18.86
C SER A 221 9.21 8.47 17.74
N GLU A 222 10.21 7.65 18.07
CA GLU A 222 11.00 6.93 17.07
C GLU A 222 10.16 5.94 16.25
N ILE A 223 9.21 5.25 16.89
CA ILE A 223 8.26 4.37 16.18
C ILE A 223 7.36 5.16 15.22
N LEU A 224 6.88 6.33 15.63
CA LEU A 224 6.03 7.18 14.80
C LEU A 224 6.80 7.70 13.58
N LYS A 225 8.06 8.11 13.76
CA LYS A 225 8.95 8.59 12.69
C LYS A 225 9.18 7.58 11.56
N ILE A 226 8.98 6.28 11.79
CA ILE A 226 9.01 5.26 10.72
C ILE A 226 8.04 5.62 9.58
N ARG A 227 6.91 6.27 9.88
CA ARG A 227 5.89 6.66 8.89
C ARG A 227 5.57 8.14 8.85
N ILE A 228 5.73 8.83 9.97
CA ILE A 228 5.43 10.26 10.16
C ILE A 228 6.76 11.01 10.28
N SER A 229 7.57 10.95 9.24
CA SER A 229 8.81 11.72 9.09
C SER A 229 8.94 12.21 7.67
N GLU A 230 9.79 13.21 7.46
CA GLU A 230 10.11 13.73 6.13
C GLU A 230 10.66 12.63 5.20
N ALA A 231 11.60 11.82 5.69
CA ALA A 231 12.14 10.70 4.92
C ALA A 231 11.07 9.65 4.56
N ALA A 232 10.14 9.39 5.48
CA ALA A 232 9.01 8.49 5.21
C ALA A 232 8.00 9.11 4.22
N LEU A 233 7.81 10.43 4.25
CA LEU A 233 6.94 11.14 3.32
C LEU A 233 7.48 11.03 1.88
N GLU A 234 8.77 11.29 1.66
CA GLU A 234 9.37 11.19 0.32
C GLU A 234 9.24 9.78 -0.26
N LYS A 235 9.50 8.76 0.57
CA LYS A 235 9.38 7.34 0.16
C LYS A 235 7.94 6.89 -0.10
N ASN A 236 6.95 7.62 0.41
CA ASN A 236 5.52 7.28 0.28
C ASN A 236 4.71 8.38 -0.45
N LYS A 237 5.36 9.30 -1.15
CA LYS A 237 4.72 10.52 -1.71
C LYS A 237 3.57 10.24 -2.67
N PHE A 238 3.57 9.09 -3.34
CA PHE A 238 2.50 8.67 -4.24
C PHE A 238 1.54 7.63 -3.65
N GLN A 239 1.73 7.20 -2.40
CA GLN A 239 0.90 6.18 -1.72
C GLN A 239 0.68 4.92 -2.56
N THR A 240 1.69 4.55 -3.35
CA THR A 240 1.67 3.43 -4.26
C THR A 240 1.78 2.13 -3.47
N ASN A 241 0.78 1.28 -3.61
CA ASN A 241 0.64 0.05 -2.83
C ASN A 241 0.70 -1.15 -3.78
N THR A 242 1.59 -2.09 -3.49
CA THR A 242 1.78 -3.32 -4.29
C THR A 242 0.49 -4.11 -4.43
N GLN A 243 -0.30 -4.22 -3.36
CA GLN A 243 -1.59 -4.93 -3.35
C GLN A 243 -2.62 -4.27 -4.27
N LYS A 244 -2.62 -2.94 -4.35
CA LYS A 244 -3.52 -2.22 -5.28
C LYS A 244 -3.14 -2.53 -6.72
N CYS A 245 -1.85 -2.58 -7.03
CA CYS A 245 -1.39 -2.91 -8.36
C CYS A 245 -1.63 -4.35 -8.74
N GLU A 246 -1.43 -5.30 -7.82
CA GLU A 246 -1.83 -6.69 -8.04
C GLU A 246 -3.34 -6.80 -8.32
N ALA A 247 -4.16 -6.09 -7.54
CA ALA A 247 -5.62 -6.08 -7.74
C ALA A 247 -6.02 -5.51 -9.11
N ILE A 248 -5.37 -4.44 -9.57
CA ILE A 248 -5.57 -3.88 -10.92
C ILE A 248 -5.11 -4.87 -11.98
N ASN A 249 -3.89 -5.40 -11.88
CA ASN A 249 -3.33 -6.36 -12.84
C ASN A 249 -4.20 -7.61 -12.96
N ARG A 250 -4.74 -8.10 -11.84
CA ARG A 250 -5.68 -9.21 -11.81
C ARG A 250 -7.00 -8.84 -12.48
N SER A 251 -7.54 -7.67 -12.20
CA SER A 251 -8.77 -7.16 -12.83
C SER A 251 -8.60 -7.00 -14.34
N LEU A 252 -7.44 -6.51 -14.79
CA LEU A 252 -7.07 -6.42 -16.19
C LEU A 252 -6.92 -7.79 -16.83
N SER A 253 -6.24 -8.74 -16.17
CA SER A 253 -6.07 -10.10 -16.68
C SER A 253 -7.41 -10.84 -16.85
N VAL A 254 -8.38 -10.58 -15.96
CA VAL A 254 -9.76 -11.11 -16.12
C VAL A 254 -10.48 -10.44 -17.28
N SER A 255 -10.29 -9.13 -17.45
CA SER A 255 -10.92 -8.37 -18.52
C SER A 255 -10.21 -8.48 -19.88
N LEU A 256 -8.97 -8.92 -19.92
CA LEU A 256 -8.13 -9.11 -21.10
C LEU A 256 -7.25 -10.36 -20.86
N PRO A 257 -7.84 -11.57 -20.90
CA PRO A 257 -7.09 -12.81 -20.76
C PRO A 257 -6.02 -12.94 -21.84
N LYS A 258 -4.82 -13.41 -21.46
CA LYS A 258 -3.68 -13.57 -22.36
C LYS A 258 -3.94 -14.58 -23.50
N ASN A 259 -4.90 -15.48 -23.32
CA ASN A 259 -5.26 -16.52 -24.28
C ASN A 259 -6.40 -16.11 -25.25
N VAL A 260 -6.91 -14.87 -25.17
CA VAL A 260 -8.02 -14.42 -26.01
C VAL A 260 -7.69 -13.08 -26.66
N ASN A 261 -7.81 -13.02 -27.98
CA ASN A 261 -7.58 -11.79 -28.74
C ASN A 261 -8.87 -10.95 -28.85
N TYR A 262 -8.80 -9.69 -28.43
CA TYR A 262 -9.91 -8.72 -28.46
C TYR A 262 -9.64 -7.59 -29.45
N GLY A 263 -9.31 -7.89 -30.69
CA GLY A 263 -8.85 -6.89 -31.69
C GLY A 263 -9.77 -5.66 -31.85
N ARG A 264 -11.10 -5.81 -31.75
CA ARG A 264 -12.04 -4.68 -31.92
C ARG A 264 -12.38 -3.91 -30.65
N ASN A 265 -12.30 -4.55 -29.47
CA ASN A 265 -12.84 -3.97 -28.23
C ASN A 265 -11.85 -4.01 -27.05
N ALA A 266 -10.59 -4.39 -27.26
CA ALA A 266 -9.56 -4.45 -26.22
C ALA A 266 -9.47 -3.12 -25.44
N MET A 267 -9.37 -1.99 -26.14
CA MET A 267 -9.30 -0.66 -25.52
C MET A 267 -10.56 -0.31 -24.73
N GLY A 268 -11.74 -0.64 -25.25
CA GLY A 268 -13.00 -0.43 -24.52
C GLY A 268 -13.06 -1.26 -23.23
N ARG A 269 -12.58 -2.51 -23.25
CA ARG A 269 -12.52 -3.38 -22.07
C ARG A 269 -11.49 -2.89 -21.05
N LEU A 270 -10.31 -2.47 -21.53
CA LEU A 270 -9.25 -1.85 -20.72
C LEU A 270 -9.79 -0.63 -19.97
N SER A 271 -10.27 0.37 -20.70
CA SER A 271 -10.79 1.63 -20.14
C SER A 271 -11.98 1.39 -19.21
N SER A 272 -12.88 0.47 -19.56
CA SER A 272 -14.02 0.08 -18.72
C SER A 272 -13.59 -0.51 -17.39
N THR A 273 -12.50 -1.30 -17.37
CA THR A 273 -11.94 -1.92 -16.17
C THR A 273 -11.17 -0.93 -15.32
N ILE A 274 -10.38 -0.05 -15.93
CA ILE A 274 -9.72 1.06 -15.23
C ILE A 274 -10.77 1.94 -14.53
N LEU A 275 -11.83 2.34 -15.24
CA LEU A 275 -12.89 3.19 -14.67
C LEU A 275 -13.57 2.53 -13.46
N ARG A 276 -13.87 1.22 -13.55
CA ARG A 276 -14.46 0.48 -12.42
C ARG A 276 -13.50 0.31 -11.25
N SER A 277 -12.22 0.14 -11.53
CA SER A 277 -11.19 -0.04 -10.48
C SER A 277 -10.95 1.28 -9.73
N ASN A 278 -11.00 2.41 -10.45
CA ASN A 278 -10.79 3.74 -9.88
C ASN A 278 -12.06 4.36 -9.26
N GLY A 279 -13.23 4.12 -9.85
CA GLY A 279 -14.49 4.74 -9.41
C GLY A 279 -15.41 3.81 -8.63
N GLY A 280 -15.07 2.52 -8.53
CA GLY A 280 -16.00 1.50 -8.06
C GLY A 280 -17.10 1.19 -9.09
N ILE A 281 -17.78 0.05 -8.89
CA ILE A 281 -18.78 -0.46 -9.85
C ILE A 281 -19.93 0.54 -10.03
N LYS A 282 -20.44 1.11 -8.94
CA LYS A 282 -21.56 2.05 -8.97
C LYS A 282 -21.23 3.29 -9.80
N ASN A 283 -20.20 4.05 -9.42
CA ASN A 283 -19.91 5.33 -10.07
C ASN A 283 -19.52 5.12 -11.54
N ALA A 284 -18.75 4.07 -11.83
CA ALA A 284 -18.38 3.75 -13.21
C ALA A 284 -19.61 3.39 -14.08
N THR A 285 -20.60 2.69 -13.51
CA THR A 285 -21.83 2.34 -14.23
C THR A 285 -22.73 3.56 -14.40
N GLU A 286 -22.88 4.40 -13.38
CA GLU A 286 -23.64 5.65 -13.45
C GLU A 286 -23.03 6.64 -14.47
N GLN A 287 -21.69 6.77 -14.50
CA GLN A 287 -20.99 7.61 -15.47
C GLN A 287 -21.19 7.12 -16.91
N LYS A 288 -21.04 5.82 -17.16
CA LYS A 288 -21.27 5.25 -18.50
C LYS A 288 -22.71 5.46 -18.95
N ALA A 289 -23.68 5.16 -18.08
CA ALA A 289 -25.10 5.33 -18.35
C ALA A 289 -25.44 6.80 -18.68
N LYS A 290 -24.87 7.74 -17.93
CA LYS A 290 -25.03 9.18 -18.18
C LYS A 290 -24.47 9.59 -19.54
N LEU A 291 -23.25 9.13 -19.88
CA LEU A 291 -22.61 9.46 -21.16
C LEU A 291 -23.34 8.86 -22.37
N LEU A 292 -24.02 7.73 -22.19
CA LEU A 292 -24.84 7.08 -23.22
C LEU A 292 -26.25 7.68 -23.35
N GLY A 293 -26.59 8.70 -22.56
CA GLY A 293 -27.94 9.29 -22.54
C GLY A 293 -29.02 8.35 -21.97
N ALA A 294 -28.63 7.25 -21.32
CA ALA A 294 -29.52 6.22 -20.81
C ALA A 294 -29.46 6.17 -19.27
N PRO A 295 -30.12 7.11 -18.57
CA PRO A 295 -30.03 7.20 -17.12
C PRO A 295 -30.56 5.92 -16.45
N LEU A 296 -29.85 5.46 -15.42
CA LEU A 296 -30.22 4.26 -14.69
C LEU A 296 -31.56 4.44 -13.96
N SER A 297 -32.41 3.41 -14.01
CA SER A 297 -33.65 3.38 -13.24
C SER A 297 -33.39 3.52 -11.74
N PRO A 298 -34.35 4.06 -10.94
CA PRO A 298 -34.21 4.15 -9.50
C PRO A 298 -33.92 2.80 -8.82
N LYS A 299 -34.54 1.71 -9.29
CA LYS A 299 -34.31 0.34 -8.80
C LYS A 299 -32.87 -0.12 -9.03
N THR A 300 -32.32 0.14 -10.22
CA THR A 300 -30.93 -0.21 -10.55
C THR A 300 -29.94 0.60 -9.70
N ARG A 301 -30.20 1.90 -9.50
CA ARG A 301 -29.39 2.76 -8.62
C ARG A 301 -29.38 2.27 -7.17
N TYR A 302 -30.53 1.84 -6.67
CA TYR A 302 -30.64 1.27 -5.32
C TYR A 302 -29.84 -0.04 -5.18
N SER A 303 -29.95 -0.95 -6.14
CA SER A 303 -29.18 -2.21 -6.14
C SER A 303 -27.67 -1.94 -6.15
N LEU A 304 -27.18 -1.02 -6.98
CA LEU A 304 -25.77 -0.63 -7.02
C LEU A 304 -25.26 0.00 -5.71
N ARG A 305 -26.13 0.71 -4.96
CA ARG A 305 -25.80 1.20 -3.61
C ARG A 305 -25.59 0.04 -2.65
N GLN A 306 -26.46 -0.97 -2.68
CA GLN A 306 -26.35 -2.15 -1.82
C GLN A 306 -25.07 -2.95 -2.10
N THR A 307 -24.66 -3.09 -3.36
CA THR A 307 -23.39 -3.75 -3.71
C THR A 307 -22.16 -2.99 -3.22
N THR A 308 -22.27 -1.65 -3.13
CA THR A 308 -21.20 -0.80 -2.59
C THR A 308 -21.12 -0.90 -1.07
N LEU A 309 -22.27 -0.93 -0.39
CA LEU A 309 -22.36 -1.11 1.06
C LEU A 309 -21.83 -2.47 1.51
N TYR A 310 -22.23 -3.58 0.87
CA TYR A 310 -21.74 -4.92 1.19
C TYR A 310 -20.21 -5.06 1.04
N ARG A 311 -19.61 -4.37 0.06
CA ARG A 311 -18.15 -4.32 -0.08
C ARG A 311 -17.52 -3.51 1.06
N ILE A 312 -18.12 -2.39 1.46
CA ILE A 312 -17.61 -1.61 2.60
C ILE A 312 -17.69 -2.45 3.89
N THR A 313 -18.78 -3.16 4.17
CA THR A 313 -18.89 -4.01 5.36
C THR A 313 -17.94 -5.21 5.34
N ALA A 314 -17.67 -5.79 4.16
CA ALA A 314 -16.68 -6.85 4.00
C ALA A 314 -15.22 -6.36 4.06
N ILE A 315 -14.95 -5.12 3.62
CA ILE A 315 -13.62 -4.46 3.64
C ILE A 315 -13.33 -3.87 5.04
N VAL A 316 -14.34 -3.44 5.80
CA VAL A 316 -14.14 -3.04 7.21
C VAL A 316 -13.66 -4.24 8.07
N ASN A 317 -13.96 -5.47 7.65
CA ASN A 317 -13.39 -6.70 8.24
C ASN A 317 -12.02 -7.11 7.63
N LYS A 318 -11.54 -6.44 6.59
CA LYS A 318 -10.22 -6.64 5.94
C LYS A 318 -9.64 -5.29 5.47
N GLN A 319 -8.97 -4.59 6.38
CA GLN A 319 -8.08 -3.42 6.21
C GLN A 319 -8.18 -2.64 4.87
N ASP A 320 -8.76 -1.43 4.98
CA ASP A 320 -8.52 -0.18 4.25
C ASP A 320 -8.20 -0.21 2.73
N ILE A 321 -9.17 0.25 1.94
CA ILE A 321 -8.93 0.79 0.59
C ILE A 321 -9.62 2.15 0.47
N GLN A 322 -8.85 3.24 0.62
CA GLN A 322 -9.23 4.55 0.08
C GLN A 322 -8.64 4.73 -1.32
N MET A 323 -9.47 5.29 -2.21
CA MET A 323 -9.22 5.47 -3.64
C MET A 323 -8.61 6.86 -3.89
N GLN A 324 -7.45 6.91 -4.53
CA GLN A 324 -6.91 8.11 -5.19
C GLN A 324 -6.77 7.82 -6.68
N ALA A 325 -7.04 8.83 -7.49
CA ALA A 325 -7.04 8.77 -8.95
C ALA A 325 -5.61 8.49 -9.47
N ILE A 326 -5.46 7.42 -10.26
CA ILE A 326 -4.23 7.20 -11.04
C ILE A 326 -4.33 8.10 -12.27
N ALA A 327 -3.68 9.26 -12.22
CA ALA A 327 -3.39 10.05 -13.40
C ALA A 327 -2.20 9.41 -14.13
N ILE A 328 -2.46 8.77 -15.27
CA ILE A 328 -1.40 8.42 -16.22
C ILE A 328 -1.09 9.70 -17.00
N HIS A 329 -0.12 10.49 -16.53
CA HIS A 329 0.44 11.57 -17.33
C HIS A 329 1.44 10.96 -18.35
N PRO A 330 1.26 11.16 -19.66
CA PRO A 330 2.34 10.91 -20.60
C PRO A 330 3.45 11.95 -20.35
N PRO A 331 4.76 11.62 -20.39
CA PRO A 331 5.43 10.40 -20.89
C PRO A 331 6.01 9.45 -19.82
N PHE A 332 5.60 9.52 -18.54
CA PHE A 332 6.27 8.77 -17.47
C PHE A 332 5.44 7.58 -16.97
N ALA A 333 5.96 6.36 -17.13
CA ALA A 333 5.34 5.16 -16.58
C ALA A 333 5.80 4.96 -15.12
N LEU A 334 4.83 4.90 -14.20
CA LEU A 334 5.05 4.41 -12.84
C LEU A 334 5.00 2.88 -12.88
N ILE A 335 6.11 2.21 -12.58
CA ILE A 335 6.19 0.75 -12.61
C ILE A 335 6.35 0.22 -11.19
N LEU A 336 5.43 -0.68 -10.86
CA LEU A 336 5.36 -1.41 -9.62
C LEU A 336 5.78 -2.85 -9.95
N VAL A 337 7.01 -3.20 -9.56
CA VAL A 337 7.58 -4.55 -9.72
C VAL A 337 7.23 -5.37 -8.50
#